data_AF-A0A2R6I082-F1
#
_entry.id   AF-A0A2R6I082-F1
#
_cell.length_a   1.000
_cell.length_b   1.000
_cell.length_c   1.000
_cell.angle_alpha   90.00
_cell.angle_beta   90.00
_cell.angle_gamma   90.00
#
_symmetry.space_group_name_H-M   'P 1'
#
loop_
_entity.id
_entity.type
_entity.pdbx_description
1 polymer ?
#
loop_
_entity_poly.entity_id
_entity_poly.type
_entity_poly.pdbx_seq_one_letter_code
_entity_poly.pdbx_strand_id
1 'polypeptide(L)'
;MSNQTAGCCEQCGTATNDGTGTAPVTDGAGAGEAAVDRWVDAESALSGPLPADLAAAASEFYGVGPVETLGDFTDATRTAAGGDIAVADLCHVDGDTPHRATAGDETYRFACFYDGVVLARLRSGPVDVRTVSPAGEPIELHLDADGRVEASPPDTVMSFGIAPDATTAGATPTPEEVYGAVCPWVRAFPSRERYEAWAAGTDAPTVGLTLEAGLSVAAALADGH
;
A
#
# COMPACT_ATOMS: atom_id res chain seq x y z
N MET A 1 8.10 31.26 -1.57
CA MET A 1 8.06 29.90 -2.15
C MET A 1 7.16 29.11 -1.22
N SER A 2 5.89 28.98 -1.58
CA SER A 2 4.89 28.35 -0.73
C SER A 2 5.03 26.84 -0.88
N ASN A 3 5.45 26.18 0.19
CA ASN A 3 5.48 24.73 0.32
C ASN A 3 4.02 24.25 0.37
N GLN A 4 3.54 23.61 -0.70
CA GLN A 4 2.23 22.97 -0.70
C GLN A 4 2.32 21.66 0.09
N THR A 5 2.31 21.77 1.42
CA THR A 5 2.37 20.65 2.39
C THR A 5 1.00 20.39 3.05
N ALA A 6 -0.07 21.02 2.54
CA ALA A 6 -1.41 20.89 3.09
C ALA A 6 -2.32 20.18 2.07
N GLY A 7 -2.67 18.92 2.35
CA GLY A 7 -3.64 18.16 1.55
C GLY A 7 -3.32 16.68 1.35
N CYS A 8 -2.54 16.06 2.24
CA CYS A 8 -2.12 14.67 2.07
C CYS A 8 -2.77 13.74 3.10
N CYS A 9 -4.09 13.85 3.27
CA CYS A 9 -4.96 13.05 4.15
C CYS A 9 -5.13 13.55 5.60
N GLU A 10 -6.18 14.34 5.88
CA GLU A 10 -6.69 14.56 7.25
C GLU A 10 -7.38 13.31 7.84
N GLN A 11 -7.65 12.28 7.03
CA GLN A 11 -8.53 11.15 7.37
C GLN A 11 -7.80 9.84 7.68
N CYS A 12 -6.46 9.79 7.54
CA CYS A 12 -5.69 8.56 7.66
C CYS A 12 -5.47 8.10 9.13
N GLY A 13 -5.91 8.89 10.13
CA GLY A 13 -5.59 8.67 11.55
C GLY A 13 -6.67 8.02 12.43
N THR A 14 -7.89 7.73 11.94
CA THR A 14 -9.04 7.43 12.85
C THR A 14 -9.78 6.11 12.63
N ALA A 15 -9.28 5.18 11.81
CA ALA A 15 -9.91 3.86 11.70
C ALA A 15 -9.55 2.95 12.90
N THR A 16 -10.03 3.29 14.10
CA THR A 16 -10.08 2.37 15.24
C THR A 16 -11.37 1.56 15.16
N ASN A 17 -11.28 0.31 14.70
CA ASN A 17 -12.38 -0.65 14.81
C ASN A 17 -12.43 -1.21 16.24
N ASP A 18 -13.10 -0.50 17.15
CA ASP A 18 -13.52 -1.08 18.44
C ASP A 18 -14.76 -1.96 18.24
N GLY A 19 -14.52 -3.17 17.73
CA GLY A 19 -15.54 -4.20 17.56
C GLY A 19 -15.69 -5.09 18.80
N THR A 20 -16.22 -4.56 19.91
CA THR A 20 -16.73 -5.42 21.00
C THR A 20 -18.19 -5.78 20.75
N GLY A 21 -18.41 -6.90 20.05
CA GLY A 21 -19.74 -7.44 19.80
C GLY A 21 -19.75 -8.96 19.90
N THR A 22 -20.16 -9.48 21.06
CA THR A 22 -20.38 -10.92 21.29
C THR A 22 -21.53 -11.42 20.42
N ALA A 23 -21.27 -12.34 19.49
CA ALA A 23 -22.29 -13.04 18.71
C ALA A 23 -22.54 -14.47 19.25
N PRO A 24 -23.79 -14.98 19.21
CA PRO A 24 -24.10 -16.36 19.59
C PRO A 24 -23.83 -17.34 18.44
N VAL A 25 -23.51 -18.57 18.82
CA VAL A 25 -23.22 -19.70 17.92
C VAL A 25 -24.49 -20.16 17.19
N THR A 26 -24.42 -20.24 15.87
CA THR A 26 -25.37 -21.02 15.06
C THR A 26 -24.60 -21.95 14.12
N ASP A 27 -24.80 -23.26 14.31
CA ASP A 27 -24.38 -24.32 13.40
C ASP A 27 -25.09 -24.18 12.05
N GLY A 28 -24.32 -24.06 10.98
CA GLY A 28 -24.81 -24.03 9.62
C GLY A 28 -23.70 -24.43 8.66
N ALA A 29 -23.72 -25.69 8.22
CA ALA A 29 -22.86 -26.21 7.17
C ALA A 29 -23.17 -25.50 5.84
N GLY A 30 -22.44 -24.42 5.56
CA GLY A 30 -22.38 -23.76 4.26
C GLY A 30 -21.18 -24.31 3.48
N ALA A 31 -21.43 -24.71 2.23
CA ALA A 31 -20.38 -25.06 1.29
C ALA A 31 -19.38 -23.91 1.19
N GLY A 32 -18.12 -24.17 1.52
CA GLY A 32 -17.07 -23.15 1.45
C GLY A 32 -16.94 -22.66 0.02
N GLU A 33 -17.28 -21.39 -0.21
CA GLU A 33 -16.62 -20.62 -1.25
C GLU A 33 -15.12 -20.86 -1.08
N ALA A 34 -14.48 -21.40 -2.12
CA ALA A 34 -13.04 -21.56 -2.11
C ALA A 34 -12.46 -20.18 -1.76
N ALA A 35 -11.73 -20.08 -0.66
CA ALA A 35 -11.08 -18.85 -0.26
C ALA A 35 -10.30 -18.34 -1.48
N VAL A 36 -10.67 -17.16 -1.98
CA VAL A 36 -9.92 -16.50 -3.05
C VAL A 36 -8.49 -16.38 -2.55
N ASP A 37 -7.53 -16.99 -3.25
CA ASP A 37 -6.13 -16.88 -2.90
C ASP A 37 -5.70 -15.42 -3.16
N ARG A 38 -5.67 -14.62 -2.11
CA ARG A 38 -5.36 -13.18 -2.16
C ARG A 38 -3.88 -12.96 -1.94
N TRP A 39 -3.07 -13.69 -2.70
CA TRP A 39 -1.61 -13.68 -2.59
C TRP A 39 -0.96 -13.61 -3.96
N VAL A 40 0.05 -12.75 -4.10
CA VAL A 40 0.87 -12.64 -5.32
C VAL A 40 2.33 -12.79 -4.95
N ASP A 41 3.01 -13.70 -5.64
CA ASP A 41 4.44 -13.95 -5.49
C ASP A 41 5.28 -13.02 -6.38
N ALA A 42 6.58 -12.91 -6.07
CA ALA A 42 7.48 -11.97 -6.75
C ALA A 42 7.55 -12.17 -8.27
N GLU A 43 7.53 -13.41 -8.75
CA GLU A 43 7.65 -13.73 -10.18
C GLU A 43 6.47 -13.22 -11.02
N SER A 44 5.30 -13.08 -10.40
CA SER A 44 4.07 -12.62 -11.04
C SER A 44 3.61 -11.26 -10.55
N ALA A 45 4.44 -10.56 -9.75
CA ALA A 45 4.05 -9.33 -9.06
C ALA A 45 3.34 -8.33 -9.98
N LEU A 46 3.91 -8.03 -11.15
CA LEU A 46 3.36 -7.00 -12.05
C LEU A 46 2.37 -7.53 -13.10
N SER A 47 2.40 -8.83 -13.41
CA SER A 47 1.66 -9.41 -14.55
C SER A 47 0.62 -10.46 -14.15
N GLY A 48 0.62 -10.88 -12.89
CA GLY A 48 -0.34 -11.82 -12.33
C GLY A 48 -1.71 -11.15 -12.15
N PRO A 49 -2.81 -11.92 -12.27
CA PRO A 49 -4.14 -11.38 -12.09
C PRO A 49 -4.37 -10.95 -10.65
N LEU A 50 -4.99 -9.79 -10.47
CA LEU A 50 -5.51 -9.33 -9.19
C LEU A 50 -6.74 -10.15 -8.76
N PRO A 51 -7.02 -10.24 -7.45
CA PRO A 51 -8.34 -10.66 -6.97
C PRO A 51 -9.45 -9.85 -7.66
N ALA A 52 -10.53 -10.52 -8.06
CA ALA A 52 -11.55 -9.93 -8.93
C ALA A 52 -12.24 -8.70 -8.32
N ASP A 53 -12.41 -8.69 -7.00
CA ASP A 53 -12.94 -7.55 -6.23
C ASP A 53 -11.99 -6.36 -6.25
N LEU A 54 -10.68 -6.58 -6.07
CA LEU A 54 -9.65 -5.54 -6.17
C LEU A 54 -9.55 -4.99 -7.60
N ALA A 55 -9.53 -5.86 -8.60
CA ALA A 55 -9.52 -5.47 -10.00
C ALA A 55 -10.73 -4.58 -10.36
N ALA A 56 -11.93 -4.98 -9.93
CA ALA A 56 -13.16 -4.23 -10.17
C ALA A 56 -13.14 -2.86 -9.47
N ALA A 57 -12.79 -2.83 -8.18
CA ALA A 57 -12.73 -1.59 -7.41
C ALA A 57 -11.69 -0.60 -7.96
N ALA A 58 -10.50 -1.10 -8.35
CA ALA A 58 -9.47 -0.26 -8.95
C ALA A 58 -9.91 0.29 -10.32
N SER A 59 -10.52 -0.54 -11.16
CA SER A 59 -11.03 -0.12 -12.48
C SER A 59 -12.09 0.97 -12.34
N GLU A 60 -13.02 0.81 -11.40
CA GLU A 60 -14.06 1.80 -11.12
C GLU A 60 -13.47 3.12 -10.62
N PHE A 61 -12.56 3.05 -9.64
CA PHE A 61 -11.96 4.24 -9.03
C PHE A 61 -11.12 5.06 -10.01
N TYR A 62 -10.27 4.42 -10.81
CA TYR A 62 -9.42 5.13 -11.76
C TYR A 62 -10.18 5.61 -13.00
N GLY A 63 -11.35 5.05 -13.29
CA GLY A 63 -12.16 5.41 -14.46
C GLY A 63 -11.47 5.10 -15.81
N VAL A 64 -10.47 4.22 -15.80
CA VAL A 64 -9.70 3.80 -16.97
C VAL A 64 -10.14 2.42 -17.47
N GLY A 65 -9.44 1.87 -18.46
CA GLY A 65 -9.62 0.48 -18.90
C GLY A 65 -9.47 -0.52 -17.73
N PRO A 66 -9.70 -1.83 -17.98
CA PRO A 66 -9.66 -2.81 -16.91
C PRO A 66 -8.28 -2.82 -16.22
N VAL A 67 -8.29 -2.71 -14.89
CA VAL A 67 -7.11 -2.87 -14.03
C VAL A 67 -7.06 -4.33 -13.61
N GLU A 68 -6.31 -5.15 -14.33
CA GLU A 68 -6.29 -6.61 -14.14
C GLU A 68 -5.08 -7.08 -13.33
N THR A 69 -4.01 -6.27 -13.29
CA THR A 69 -2.73 -6.60 -12.66
C THR A 69 -2.23 -5.47 -11.76
N LEU A 70 -1.24 -5.72 -10.89
CA LEU A 70 -0.56 -4.64 -10.17
C LEU A 70 0.22 -3.70 -11.11
N GLY A 71 0.64 -4.19 -12.29
CA GLY A 71 1.21 -3.35 -13.34
C GLY A 71 0.20 -2.31 -13.84
N ASP A 72 -1.01 -2.76 -14.19
CA ASP A 72 -2.09 -1.85 -14.62
C ASP A 72 -2.47 -0.87 -13.51
N PHE A 73 -2.50 -1.34 -12.25
CA PHE A 73 -2.76 -0.49 -11.09
C PHE A 73 -1.70 0.61 -10.97
N THR A 74 -0.43 0.23 -11.13
CA THR A 74 0.72 1.15 -11.09
C THR A 74 0.66 2.18 -12.21
N ASP A 75 0.32 1.77 -13.43
CA ASP A 75 0.17 2.66 -14.58
C ASP A 75 -1.00 3.64 -14.41
N ALA A 76 -2.12 3.17 -13.86
CA ALA A 76 -3.26 4.01 -13.53
C ALA A 76 -2.90 5.03 -12.43
N THR A 77 -2.16 4.60 -11.41
CA THR A 77 -1.65 5.45 -10.31
C THR A 77 -0.75 6.55 -10.87
N ARG A 78 0.20 6.20 -11.74
CA ARG A 78 1.13 7.16 -12.37
C ARG A 78 0.40 8.16 -13.27
N THR A 79 -0.59 7.68 -14.02
CA THR A 79 -1.43 8.54 -14.86
C THR A 79 -2.18 9.56 -14.02
N ALA A 80 -2.75 9.14 -12.89
CA ALA A 80 -3.42 10.04 -11.93
C ALA A 80 -2.44 11.02 -11.26
N ALA A 81 -1.19 10.61 -11.03
CA ALA A 81 -0.11 11.46 -10.53
C ALA A 81 0.40 12.50 -11.55
N GLY A 82 0.03 12.37 -12.83
CA GLY A 82 0.48 13.27 -13.90
C GLY A 82 1.83 12.90 -14.52
N GLY A 83 2.30 11.66 -14.33
CA GLY A 83 3.54 11.14 -14.90
C GLY A 83 4.57 10.77 -13.85
N ASP A 84 5.83 11.09 -14.10
CA ASP A 84 6.96 10.72 -13.25
C ASP A 84 6.80 11.25 -11.82
N ILE A 85 7.13 10.40 -10.84
CA ILE A 85 7.05 10.73 -9.42
C ILE A 85 8.44 11.14 -8.93
N ALA A 86 8.56 12.36 -8.40
CA ALA A 86 9.76 12.80 -7.69
C ALA A 86 9.58 12.69 -6.18
N VAL A 87 10.68 12.81 -5.43
CA VAL A 87 10.61 12.74 -3.95
C VAL A 87 9.71 13.82 -3.36
N ALA A 88 9.60 15.00 -4.00
CA ALA A 88 8.72 16.06 -3.53
C ALA A 88 7.23 15.74 -3.69
N ASP A 89 6.88 14.78 -4.56
CA ASP A 89 5.50 14.38 -4.84
C ASP A 89 5.00 13.29 -3.90
N LEU A 90 5.90 12.67 -3.12
CA LEU A 90 5.54 11.73 -2.07
C LEU A 90 4.74 12.42 -0.95
N CYS A 91 3.92 11.66 -0.22
CA CYS A 91 3.01 12.22 0.77
C CYS A 91 3.70 12.51 2.12
N HIS A 92 4.44 13.62 2.16
CA HIS A 92 5.16 14.07 3.36
C HIS A 92 4.23 14.62 4.44
N VAL A 93 4.62 14.44 5.70
CA VAL A 93 3.94 15.05 6.85
C VAL A 93 4.94 15.76 7.77
N ASP A 94 4.54 16.93 8.30
CA ASP A 94 5.36 17.70 9.24
C ASP A 94 5.32 17.14 10.68
N GLY A 95 4.27 16.37 11.00
CA GLY A 95 3.98 15.85 12.33
C GLY A 95 4.63 14.51 12.66
N ASP A 96 4.35 13.99 13.86
CA ASP A 96 4.75 12.63 14.22
C ASP A 96 3.94 11.60 13.42
N THR A 97 4.61 10.55 12.97
CA THR A 97 4.05 9.46 12.18
C THR A 97 4.87 8.20 12.46
N PRO A 98 4.22 7.02 12.47
CA PRO A 98 4.94 5.76 12.51
C PRO A 98 5.76 5.52 11.23
N HIS A 99 5.40 6.15 10.10
CA HIS A 99 6.00 5.92 8.78
C HIS A 99 7.15 6.89 8.52
N ARG A 100 8.37 6.39 8.63
CA ARG A 100 9.59 7.21 8.53
C ARG A 100 10.60 6.53 7.63
N ALA A 101 11.37 7.33 6.89
CA ALA A 101 12.52 6.82 6.16
C ALA A 101 13.76 7.66 6.45
N THR A 102 14.93 7.03 6.51
CA THR A 102 16.22 7.71 6.67
C THR A 102 17.09 7.39 5.46
N ALA A 103 17.62 8.42 4.81
CA ALA A 103 18.52 8.29 3.68
C ALA A 103 19.74 9.19 3.92
N GLY A 104 20.87 8.59 4.30
CA GLY A 104 22.04 9.35 4.77
C GLY A 104 21.71 10.15 6.04
N ASP A 105 21.93 11.46 6.01
CA ASP A 105 21.67 12.37 7.13
C ASP A 105 20.23 12.94 7.13
N GLU A 106 19.41 12.57 6.13
CA GLU A 106 18.05 13.09 5.97
C GLU A 106 17.01 12.12 6.53
N THR A 107 16.01 12.66 7.23
CA THR A 107 14.87 11.90 7.75
C THR A 107 13.57 12.43 7.13
N TYR A 108 12.85 11.53 6.49
CA TYR A 108 11.55 11.75 5.87
C TYR A 108 10.43 11.17 6.74
N ARG A 109 9.28 11.82 6.70
CA ARG A 109 8.07 11.43 7.44
C ARG A 109 6.92 11.39 6.46
N PHE A 110 6.21 10.27 6.41
CA PHE A 110 5.18 10.03 5.42
C PHE A 110 3.82 9.75 6.06
N ALA A 111 2.76 10.00 5.31
CA ALA A 111 1.42 9.52 5.64
C ALA A 111 1.27 8.02 5.32
N CYS A 112 2.00 7.52 4.31
CA CYS A 112 1.99 6.13 3.91
C CYS A 112 3.38 5.51 4.11
N PHE A 113 3.44 4.28 4.65
CA PHE A 113 4.72 3.57 4.75
C PHE A 113 5.36 3.34 3.37
N TYR A 114 4.54 3.17 2.34
CA TYR A 114 5.01 2.80 1.02
C TYR A 114 5.77 3.92 0.31
N ASP A 115 5.51 5.19 0.65
CA ASP A 115 6.33 6.30 0.19
C ASP A 115 7.79 6.15 0.65
N GLY A 116 8.05 5.57 1.82
CA GLY A 116 9.40 5.23 2.27
C GLY A 116 10.07 4.17 1.40
N VAL A 117 9.28 3.22 0.89
CA VAL A 117 9.76 2.17 -0.04
C VAL A 117 10.03 2.76 -1.43
N VAL A 118 9.13 3.62 -1.93
CA VAL A 118 9.33 4.35 -3.20
C VAL A 118 10.54 5.30 -3.10
N LEU A 119 10.74 5.96 -1.96
CA LEU A 119 11.91 6.82 -1.71
C LEU A 119 13.22 6.07 -1.93
N ALA A 120 13.31 4.81 -1.51
CA ALA A 120 14.51 3.98 -1.69
C ALA A 120 14.85 3.78 -3.17
N ARG A 121 13.86 3.87 -4.07
CA ARG A 121 14.09 3.82 -5.51
C ARG A 121 14.46 5.17 -6.12
N LEU A 122 13.92 6.25 -5.57
CA LEU A 122 14.15 7.62 -6.03
C LEU A 122 15.48 8.22 -5.55
N ARG A 123 16.16 7.56 -4.61
CA ARG A 123 17.43 8.00 -4.03
C ARG A 123 18.56 7.06 -4.39
N SER A 124 19.76 7.62 -4.51
CA SER A 124 20.99 6.84 -4.59
C SER A 124 21.48 6.51 -3.18
N GLY A 125 21.67 5.23 -2.87
CA GLY A 125 22.21 4.77 -1.59
C GLY A 125 21.18 4.08 -0.70
N PRO A 126 21.61 3.59 0.47
CA PRO A 126 20.74 2.83 1.36
C PRO A 126 19.66 3.71 1.99
N VAL A 127 18.49 3.10 2.24
CA VAL A 127 17.35 3.72 2.91
C VAL A 127 16.82 2.80 4.00
N ASP A 128 16.70 3.33 5.22
CA ASP A 128 16.07 2.64 6.34
C ASP A 128 14.62 3.12 6.47
N VAL A 129 13.64 2.23 6.32
CA VAL A 129 12.22 2.52 6.47
C VAL A 129 11.71 1.91 7.76
N ARG A 130 10.99 2.70 8.56
CA ARG A 130 10.32 2.27 9.78
C ARG A 130 8.82 2.49 9.67
N THR A 131 8.05 1.54 10.17
CA THR A 131 6.60 1.58 10.24
C THR A 131 6.09 0.78 11.44
N VAL A 132 4.77 0.77 11.62
CA VAL A 132 4.07 -0.15 12.52
C VAL A 132 3.00 -0.90 11.74
N SER A 133 2.82 -2.18 12.06
CA SER A 133 1.74 -2.99 11.52
C SER A 133 0.38 -2.49 12.03
N PRO A 134 -0.74 -2.91 11.41
CA PRO A 134 -2.08 -2.60 11.93
C PRO A 134 -2.31 -3.00 13.39
N ALA A 135 -1.62 -4.03 13.87
CA ALA A 135 -1.68 -4.50 15.25
C ALA A 135 -0.71 -3.75 16.19
N GLY A 136 0.01 -2.76 15.69
CA GLY A 136 0.97 -1.94 16.44
C GLY A 136 2.36 -2.55 16.59
N GLU A 137 2.69 -3.61 15.84
CA GLU A 137 4.01 -4.24 15.90
C GLU A 137 5.01 -3.45 15.03
N PRO A 138 6.20 -3.10 15.54
CA PRO A 138 7.18 -2.35 14.76
C PRO A 138 7.72 -3.19 13.60
N ILE A 139 7.91 -2.54 12.46
CA ILE A 139 8.52 -3.13 11.27
C ILE A 139 9.60 -2.18 10.78
N GLU A 140 10.78 -2.72 10.53
CA GLU A 140 11.93 -1.98 9.99
C GLU A 140 12.43 -2.68 8.73
N LEU A 141 12.68 -1.91 7.68
CA LEU A 141 13.24 -2.38 6.41
C LEU A 141 14.55 -1.62 6.17
N HIS A 142 15.60 -2.36 5.85
CA HIS A 142 16.85 -1.82 5.33
C HIS A 142 16.92 -2.13 3.84
N LEU A 143 16.85 -1.11 3.00
CA LEU A 143 17.04 -1.25 1.55
C LEU A 143 18.45 -0.79 1.21
N ASP A 144 19.28 -1.69 0.69
CA ASP A 144 20.64 -1.34 0.28
C ASP A 144 20.67 -0.65 -1.10
N ALA A 145 21.84 -0.15 -1.48
CA ALA A 145 22.03 0.55 -2.75
C ALA A 145 21.85 -0.36 -3.99
N ASP A 146 21.92 -1.69 -3.82
CA ASP A 146 21.75 -2.68 -4.88
C ASP A 146 20.28 -3.15 -4.97
N GLY A 147 19.38 -2.59 -4.15
CA GLY A 147 17.96 -2.91 -4.11
C GLY A 147 17.62 -4.17 -3.32
N ARG A 148 18.56 -4.72 -2.54
CA ARG A 148 18.26 -5.82 -1.61
C ARG A 148 17.57 -5.26 -0.37
N VAL A 149 16.65 -6.04 0.16
CA VAL A 149 15.91 -5.69 1.38
C VAL A 149 16.19 -6.68 2.49
N GLU A 150 16.49 -6.14 3.67
CA GLU A 150 16.46 -6.88 4.94
C GLU A 150 15.32 -6.33 5.77
N ALA A 151 14.56 -7.21 6.43
CA ALA A 151 13.41 -6.82 7.24
C ALA A 151 13.53 -7.34 8.67
N SER A 152 12.99 -6.56 9.59
CA SER A 152 12.78 -6.94 10.98
C SER A 152 11.31 -6.70 11.31
N PRO A 153 10.51 -7.77 11.51
CA PRO A 153 10.88 -9.19 11.44
C PRO A 153 11.19 -9.68 10.02
N PRO A 154 11.93 -10.81 9.87
CA PRO A 154 12.40 -11.29 8.56
C PRO A 154 11.28 -11.77 7.63
N ASP A 155 10.17 -12.25 8.19
CA ASP A 155 9.02 -12.74 7.43
C ASP A 155 8.05 -11.61 7.04
N THR A 156 8.50 -10.35 7.09
CA THR A 156 7.65 -9.20 6.79
C THR A 156 7.07 -9.30 5.38
N VAL A 157 5.79 -8.95 5.26
CA VAL A 157 5.04 -8.93 4.00
C VAL A 157 4.30 -7.61 3.85
N MET A 158 3.71 -7.39 2.69
CA MET A 158 2.99 -6.17 2.37
C MET A 158 1.59 -6.48 1.86
N SER A 159 0.67 -5.54 2.04
CA SER A 159 -0.59 -5.53 1.30
C SER A 159 -0.60 -4.44 0.26
N PHE A 160 -1.39 -4.66 -0.78
CA PHE A 160 -1.90 -3.64 -1.68
C PHE A 160 -3.41 -3.70 -1.69
N GLY A 161 -4.08 -2.58 -1.82
CA GLY A 161 -5.53 -2.54 -1.84
C GLY A 161 -6.07 -1.15 -2.10
N ILE A 162 -7.38 -1.05 -2.09
CA ILE A 162 -8.11 0.21 -2.27
C ILE A 162 -9.30 0.24 -1.32
N ALA A 163 -9.71 1.44 -0.91
CA ALA A 163 -10.87 1.61 -0.05
C ALA A 163 -12.14 1.03 -0.71
N PRO A 164 -13.01 0.34 0.05
CA PRO A 164 -14.19 -0.33 -0.50
C PRO A 164 -15.21 0.64 -1.10
N ASP A 165 -15.17 1.90 -0.68
CA ASP A 165 -16.01 3.00 -1.10
C ASP A 165 -15.20 4.13 -1.77
N ALA A 166 -14.02 3.80 -2.31
CA ALA A 166 -13.20 4.73 -3.05
C ALA A 166 -13.98 5.31 -4.23
N THR A 167 -14.16 6.63 -4.24
CA THR A 167 -14.82 7.35 -5.33
C THR A 167 -13.96 8.54 -5.74
N THR A 168 -14.10 8.96 -6.99
CA THR A 168 -13.48 10.17 -7.53
C THR A 168 -14.56 11.19 -7.88
N ALA A 169 -14.29 12.47 -7.64
CA ALA A 169 -15.17 13.57 -8.04
C ALA A 169 -15.14 13.84 -9.56
N GLY A 170 -14.13 13.31 -10.28
CA GLY A 170 -13.86 13.58 -11.68
C GLY A 170 -13.84 12.32 -12.56
N ALA A 171 -13.41 12.49 -13.81
CA ALA A 171 -13.20 11.37 -14.74
C ALA A 171 -11.91 10.59 -14.45
N THR A 172 -10.99 11.18 -13.68
CA THR A 172 -9.73 10.60 -13.24
C THR A 172 -9.47 11.12 -11.83
N PRO A 173 -9.04 10.26 -10.88
CA PRO A 173 -8.75 10.71 -9.53
C PRO A 173 -7.56 11.68 -9.51
N THR A 174 -7.66 12.66 -8.62
CA THR A 174 -6.55 13.52 -8.23
C THR A 174 -5.53 12.75 -7.39
N PRO A 175 -4.27 13.20 -7.29
CA PRO A 175 -3.28 12.56 -6.41
C PRO A 175 -3.76 12.43 -4.95
N GLU A 176 -4.45 13.45 -4.43
CA GLU A 176 -5.01 13.42 -3.06
C GLU A 176 -6.06 12.31 -2.90
N GLU A 177 -6.97 12.15 -3.88
CA GLU A 177 -7.95 11.06 -3.88
C GLU A 177 -7.27 9.69 -3.95
N VAL A 178 -6.22 9.54 -4.75
CA VAL A 178 -5.43 8.29 -4.82
C VAL A 178 -4.80 7.98 -3.47
N TYR A 179 -4.13 8.95 -2.84
CA TYR A 179 -3.54 8.79 -1.52
C TYR A 179 -4.60 8.39 -0.48
N GLY A 180 -5.76 9.05 -0.47
CA GLY A 180 -6.87 8.71 0.43
C GLY A 180 -7.44 7.31 0.20
N ALA A 181 -7.56 6.88 -1.05
CA ALA A 181 -8.13 5.59 -1.43
C ALA A 181 -7.16 4.42 -1.23
N VAL A 182 -5.86 4.61 -1.45
CA VAL A 182 -4.88 3.50 -1.54
C VAL A 182 -4.03 3.38 -0.27
N CYS A 183 -3.51 4.47 0.27
CA CYS A 183 -2.54 4.41 1.36
C CYS A 183 -3.02 3.73 2.65
N PRO A 184 -4.31 3.84 3.04
CA PRO A 184 -4.82 3.08 4.17
C PRO A 184 -4.78 1.55 3.99
N TRP A 185 -4.56 1.06 2.77
CA TRP A 185 -4.62 -0.36 2.41
C TRP A 185 -3.30 -0.91 1.84
N VAL A 186 -2.30 -0.04 1.67
CA VAL A 186 -0.91 -0.43 1.45
C VAL A 186 -0.19 -0.45 2.79
N ARG A 187 -0.06 -1.64 3.38
CA ARG A 187 0.45 -1.81 4.76
C ARG A 187 1.54 -2.87 4.83
N ALA A 188 2.36 -2.81 5.88
CA ALA A 188 3.34 -3.84 6.20
C ALA A 188 2.84 -4.71 7.35
N PHE A 189 3.16 -6.00 7.31
CA PHE A 189 2.78 -6.98 8.32
C PHE A 189 3.98 -7.84 8.73
N PRO A 190 4.05 -8.27 10.00
CA PRO A 190 5.14 -9.13 10.49
C PRO A 190 5.26 -10.47 9.77
N SER A 191 4.15 -10.98 9.22
CA SER A 191 4.08 -12.25 8.51
C SER A 191 2.84 -12.33 7.62
N ARG A 192 2.83 -13.30 6.70
CA ARG A 192 1.67 -13.63 5.85
C ARG A 192 0.43 -13.94 6.69
N GLU A 193 0.55 -14.72 7.77
CA GLU A 193 -0.59 -15.05 8.62
C GLU A 193 -1.19 -13.81 9.29
N ARG A 194 -0.35 -12.81 9.64
CA ARG A 194 -0.83 -11.54 10.20
C ARG A 194 -1.56 -10.70 9.16
N TYR A 195 -1.09 -10.70 7.91
CA TYR A 195 -1.84 -10.10 6.80
C TYR A 195 -3.19 -10.78 6.61
N GLU A 196 -3.22 -12.11 6.49
CA GLU A 196 -4.45 -12.87 6.23
C GLU A 196 -5.49 -12.68 7.34
N ALA A 197 -5.05 -12.69 8.61
CA ALA A 197 -5.92 -12.43 9.75
C ALA A 197 -6.52 -11.01 9.74
N TRP A 198 -5.74 -10.01 9.35
CA TRP A 198 -6.23 -8.64 9.20
C TRP A 198 -7.16 -8.49 7.99
N ALA A 199 -6.81 -9.09 6.86
CA ALA A 199 -7.59 -9.05 5.63
C ALA A 199 -8.97 -9.71 5.81
N ALA A 200 -9.06 -10.77 6.60
CA ALA A 200 -10.34 -11.41 6.94
C ALA A 200 -11.27 -10.52 7.79
N GLY A 201 -10.75 -9.45 8.41
CA GLY A 201 -11.49 -8.54 9.27
C GLY A 201 -11.88 -7.21 8.61
N THR A 202 -11.64 -7.04 7.32
CA THR A 202 -11.97 -5.82 6.57
C THR A 202 -12.73 -6.15 5.29
N ASP A 203 -13.61 -5.24 4.87
CA ASP A 203 -14.34 -5.33 3.60
C ASP A 203 -13.54 -4.75 2.43
N ALA A 204 -12.41 -4.09 2.71
CA ALA A 204 -11.56 -3.52 1.67
C ALA A 204 -10.91 -4.63 0.83
N PRO A 205 -10.99 -4.55 -0.50
CA PRO A 205 -10.30 -5.49 -1.36
C PRO A 205 -8.79 -5.28 -1.28
N THR A 206 -8.07 -6.32 -0.82
CA THR A 206 -6.61 -6.30 -0.69
C THR A 206 -5.97 -7.57 -1.25
N VAL A 207 -4.70 -7.48 -1.62
CA VAL A 207 -3.83 -8.58 -2.00
C VAL A 207 -2.54 -8.53 -1.18
N GLY A 208 -2.06 -9.69 -0.74
CA GLY A 208 -0.82 -9.85 0.02
C GLY A 208 0.35 -10.14 -0.91
N LEU A 209 1.51 -9.56 -0.60
CA LEU A 209 2.72 -9.59 -1.41
C LEU A 209 3.94 -9.91 -0.54
N THR A 210 4.92 -10.61 -1.10
CA THR A 210 6.27 -10.61 -0.55
C THR A 210 6.89 -9.21 -0.63
N LEU A 211 7.93 -8.94 0.16
CA LEU A 211 8.67 -7.66 0.04
C LEU A 211 9.26 -7.48 -1.35
N GLU A 212 9.83 -8.54 -1.95
CA GLU A 212 10.40 -8.50 -3.31
C GLU A 212 9.35 -8.11 -4.37
N ALA A 213 8.13 -8.65 -4.26
CA ALA A 213 7.01 -8.24 -5.10
C ALA A 213 6.66 -6.76 -4.88
N GLY A 214 6.55 -6.34 -3.61
CA GLY A 214 6.28 -4.94 -3.25
C GLY A 214 7.35 -3.96 -3.75
N LEU A 215 8.62 -4.35 -3.78
CA LEU A 215 9.71 -3.56 -4.36
C LEU A 215 9.63 -3.46 -5.88
N SER A 216 9.20 -4.54 -6.54
CA SER A 216 8.98 -4.52 -7.99
C SER A 216 7.87 -3.53 -8.37
N VAL A 217 6.82 -3.43 -7.56
CA VAL A 217 5.77 -2.40 -7.71
C VAL A 217 6.32 -0.99 -7.46
N ALA A 218 7.20 -0.82 -6.47
CA ALA A 218 7.79 0.49 -6.16
C ALA A 218 8.73 0.95 -7.29
N ALA A 219 9.48 0.02 -7.86
CA ALA A 219 10.30 0.25 -9.05
C ALA A 219 9.45 0.65 -10.24
N ALA A 220 8.34 -0.06 -10.49
CA ALA A 220 7.41 0.31 -11.55
C ALA A 220 6.86 1.73 -11.32
N LEU A 221 6.44 2.11 -10.12
CA LEU A 221 5.95 3.47 -9.84
C LEU A 221 7.00 4.56 -10.11
N ALA A 222 8.25 4.32 -9.70
CA ALA A 222 9.34 5.29 -9.78
C ALA A 222 9.97 5.41 -11.18
N ASP A 223 10.05 4.30 -11.92
CA ASP A 223 10.70 4.26 -13.23
C ASP A 223 9.67 4.62 -14.31
N GLY A 224 9.68 5.87 -14.78
CA GLY A 224 8.94 6.28 -15.98
C GLY A 224 9.44 5.55 -17.23
N HIS A 225 8.54 5.13 -18.12
CA HIS A 225 8.89 4.54 -19.41
C HIS A 225 9.07 5.59 -20.51
#